data_AF-A0A7V6Q1A5-F1
#
_entry.id   AF-A0A7V6Q1A5-F1
#
_cell.length_a   1.000
_cell.length_b   1.000
_cell.length_c   1.000
_cell.angle_alpha   90.00
_cell.angle_beta   90.00
_cell.angle_gamma   90.00
#
_symmetry.space_group_name_H-M   'P 1'
#
loop_
_entity.id
_entity.type
_entity.pdbx_description
1 polymer ?
#
loop_
_entity_poly.entity_id
_entity_poly.type
_entity_poly.pdbx_seq_one_letter_code
_entity_poly.pdbx_strand_id
1 'polypeptide(L)' 'MVNIIVSLIFLVVLSIIVGIIVLGLRKSASGLKIMLLGINITLFGGIIAVDPNSNLAGIEYLIALSGLIVSIIGLMKKD' A
#
# COMPACT_ATOMS: atom_id res chain seq x y z
N MET A 1 -13.16 15.44 15.57
CA MET A 1 -13.45 14.00 15.77
C MET A 1 -14.01 13.34 14.53
N VAL A 2 -15.09 13.85 13.92
CA VAL A 2 -15.71 13.26 12.71
C VAL A 2 -14.72 13.08 11.55
N ASN A 3 -13.88 14.09 11.24
CA ASN A 3 -12.90 14.00 10.15
C ASN A 3 -11.83 12.92 10.36
N ILE A 4 -11.45 12.65 11.63
CA ILE A 4 -10.47 11.61 11.98
C ILE A 4 -11.09 10.23 11.76
N ILE A 5 -12.35 10.05 12.15
CA ILE A 5 -13.09 8.80 11.97
C ILE A 5 -13.30 8.50 10.48
N VAL A 6 -13.66 9.52 9.69
CA VAL A 6 -13.83 9.39 8.23
C VAL A 6 -12.51 9.05 7.53
N SER A 7 -11.41 9.68 7.93
CA SER A 7 -10.06 9.35 7.41
C SER A 7 -9.67 7.91 7.75
N LEU A 8 -9.96 7.44 8.97
CA LEU A 8 -9.72 6.06 9.38
C LEU A 8 -10.52 5.04 8.56
N ILE A 9 -11.81 5.31 8.33
CA ILE A 9 -12.70 4.44 7.54
C ILE A 9 -12.21 4.37 6.10
N PHE A 10 -11.85 5.50 5.50
CA PHE A 10 -11.30 5.55 4.14
C PHE A 10 -10.04 4.69 4.01
N LEU A 11 -9.18 4.70 5.03
CA LEU A 11 -7.95 3.90 5.07
C LEU A 11 -8.18 2.40 5.25
N VAL A 12 -9.14 2.01 6.08
CA VAL A 12 -9.53 0.60 6.22
C VAL A 12 -10.03 0.07 4.88
N VAL A 13 -10.87 0.85 4.20
CA VAL A 13 -11.39 0.51 2.87
C VAL A 13 -10.24 0.43 1.84
N LEU A 14 -9.32 1.39 1.82
CA LEU A 14 -8.17 1.39 0.91
C LEU A 14 -7.26 0.17 1.14
N SER A 15 -6.99 -0.16 2.41
CA SER A 15 -6.17 -1.31 2.78
C SER A 15 -6.83 -2.64 2.38
N ILE A 16 -8.16 -2.75 2.53
CA ILE A 16 -8.94 -3.91 2.10
C ILE A 16 -8.90 -4.04 0.57
N ILE A 17 -9.07 -2.94 -0.18
CA ILE A 17 -9.02 -2.94 -1.65
C ILE A 17 -7.64 -3.40 -2.13
N VAL A 18 -6.56 -2.84 -1.57
CA VAL A 18 -5.19 -3.26 -1.90
C VAL A 18 -4.99 -4.74 -1.56
N GLY A 19 -5.46 -5.20 -0.39
CA GLY A 19 -5.40 -6.60 0.00
C GLY A 19 -6.13 -7.55 -0.97
N ILE A 20 -7.34 -7.17 -1.41
CA ILE A 20 -8.13 -7.93 -2.39
C ILE A 20 -7.40 -7.97 -3.75
N ILE A 21 -6.83 -6.86 -4.19
CA ILE A 21 -6.06 -6.78 -5.44
C ILE A 21 -4.84 -7.70 -5.36
N VAL A 22 -4.09 -7.66 -4.25
CA VAL A 22 -2.91 -8.52 -4.05
C VAL A 22 -3.29 -10.01 -4.00
N LEU A 23 -4.38 -10.36 -3.31
CA LEU A 23 -4.89 -11.74 -3.28
C LEU A 23 -5.38 -12.22 -4.65
N GLY A 24 -6.05 -11.37 -5.41
CA GLY A 24 -6.48 -11.67 -6.78
C GLY A 24 -5.30 -11.84 -7.73
N LEU A 25 -4.30 -10.95 -7.65
CA LEU A 25 -3.08 -11.01 -8.46
C LEU A 25 -2.21 -12.22 -8.12
N ARG A 26 -2.22 -12.71 -6.87
CA ARG A 26 -1.50 -13.94 -6.50
C ARG A 26 -1.89 -15.16 -7.34
N LYS A 27 -3.11 -15.24 -7.88
CA LYS A 27 -3.55 -16.41 -8.67
C LYS A 27 -3.06 -16.44 -10.12
N SER A 28 -2.87 -15.28 -10.77
CA SER A 28 -2.59 -15.24 -12.22
C SER A 28 -1.53 -14.24 -12.66
N ALA A 29 -1.15 -13.27 -11.82
CA ALA A 29 -0.15 -12.27 -12.19
C ALA A 29 1.27 -12.74 -11.87
N SER A 30 2.22 -12.40 -12.73
CA SER A 30 3.65 -12.66 -12.49
C SER A 30 4.12 -11.97 -11.20
N GLY A 31 5.01 -12.63 -10.46
CA GLY A 31 5.67 -12.11 -9.26
C GLY A 31 6.31 -10.74 -9.50
N LEU A 32 6.87 -10.52 -10.69
CA LEU A 32 7.44 -9.23 -11.09
C LEU A 32 6.38 -8.11 -11.13
N LYS A 33 5.17 -8.40 -11.60
CA LYS A 33 4.06 -7.41 -11.60
C LYS A 33 3.62 -7.08 -10.17
N ILE A 34 3.58 -8.07 -9.28
CA ILE A 34 3.24 -7.88 -7.87
C ILE A 34 4.34 -7.08 -7.17
N MET A 35 5.61 -7.33 -7.49
CA MET A 35 6.74 -6.58 -6.96
C MET A 35 6.66 -5.11 -7.35
N LEU A 36 6.43 -4.82 -8.63
CA LEU A 36 6.27 -3.45 -9.14
C LEU A 36 5.07 -2.72 -8.52
N LEU A 37 3.98 -3.43 -8.26
CA LEU A 37 2.84 -2.87 -7.53
C LEU A 37 3.25 -2.44 -6.11
N GLY A 38 3.94 -3.30 -5.38
CA GLY A 38 4.44 -2.99 -4.04
C GLY A 38 5.41 -1.81 -4.02
N ILE A 39 6.33 -1.74 -4.99
CA ILE A 39 7.24 -0.60 -5.15
C ILE A 39 6.47 0.70 -5.38
N ASN A 40 5.47 0.70 -6.27
CA ASN A 40 4.64 1.89 -6.51
C ASN A 40 3.90 2.35 -5.25
N ILE A 41 3.35 1.42 -4.46
CA ILE A 41 2.68 1.75 -3.19
C ILE A 41 3.68 2.30 -2.17
N THR A 42 4.90 1.74 -2.11
CA THR A 42 5.97 2.21 -1.23
C THR A 42 6.35 3.65 -1.56
N LEU A 43 6.56 3.95 -2.84
CA LEU A 43 6.90 5.28 -3.31
C LEU A 43 5.76 6.27 -3.09
N PHE A 44 4.51 5.85 -3.33
CA PHE A 44 3.35 6.68 -3.07
C PHE A 44 3.25 7.07 -1.60
N GLY A 45 3.33 6.10 -0.67
CA GLY A 45 3.35 6.39 0.77
C GLY A 45 4.57 7.23 1.18
N GLY A 46 5.74 6.96 0.60
CA GLY A 46 6.98 7.68 0.89
C GLY A 46 6.97 9.14 0.44
N ILE A 47 6.41 9.46 -0.74
CA ILE A 47 6.29 10.84 -1.22
C ILE A 47 5.39 11.64 -0.29
N ILE A 48 4.25 11.06 0.12
CA ILE A 48 3.32 11.73 1.05
C ILE A 48 3.98 11.92 2.43
N ALA A 49 4.80 10.96 2.88
CA ALA A 49 5.50 11.04 4.16
C ALA A 49 6.57 12.14 4.22
N VAL A 50 7.19 12.47 3.08
CA VAL A 50 8.27 13.46 2.98
C VAL A 50 7.74 14.86 2.62
N ASP A 51 6.54 14.96 2.05
CA ASP A 51 5.92 16.25 1.74
C ASP A 51 5.42 16.97 3.01
N PRO A 52 5.98 18.14 3.38
CA PRO A 52 5.58 18.86 4.58
C PRO A 52 4.15 19.42 4.52
N ASN A 53 3.52 19.48 3.35
CA ASN A 53 2.13 19.90 3.19
C ASN A 53 1.13 18.75 3.32
N SER A 54 1.63 17.50 3.34
CA SER A 54 0.84 16.30 3.49
C SER A 54 0.97 15.80 4.93
N ASN A 55 -0.16 15.72 5.66
CA ASN A 55 -0.18 15.24 7.05
C ASN A 55 -1.42 14.39 7.32
N LEU A 56 -1.24 13.08 7.16
CA LEU A 56 -2.12 11.98 7.55
C LEU A 56 -1.72 11.41 8.92
N ALA A 57 -1.07 12.20 9.79
CA ALA A 57 -0.76 11.83 11.16
C ALA A 57 0.08 10.54 11.32
N GLY A 58 1.03 10.30 10.40
CA GLY A 58 1.97 9.18 10.44
C GLY A 58 1.49 7.92 9.72
N ILE A 59 0.32 7.97 9.09
CA ILE A 59 -0.24 6.84 8.34
C ILE A 59 0.47 6.64 6.99
N GLU A 60 1.11 7.69 6.46
CA GLU A 60 1.93 7.65 5.26
C GLU A 60 3.03 6.58 5.35
N TYR A 61 3.63 6.45 6.54
CA TYR A 61 4.65 5.45 6.82
C TYR A 61 4.07 4.03 6.81
N LEU A 62 2.82 3.85 7.25
CA LEU A 62 2.12 2.56 7.18
C LEU A 62 1.81 2.18 5.73
N ILE A 63 1.43 3.15 4.90
CA ILE A 63 1.25 2.95 3.45
C ILE A 63 2.58 2.52 2.82
N ALA A 64 3.67 3.25 3.10
CA ALA A 64 4.99 2.93 2.59
C ALA A 64 5.44 1.51 2.99
N LEU A 65 5.26 1.15 4.27
CA LEU A 65 5.57 -0.17 4.80
C LEU A 65 4.72 -1.28 4.16
N SER A 66 3.42 -1.04 3.96
CA SER A 66 2.52 -2.00 3.30
C SER A 66 2.94 -2.28 1.86
N GLY A 67 3.34 -1.24 1.11
CA GLY A 67 3.90 -1.37 -0.23
C GLY A 67 5.17 -2.22 -0.24
N LEU A 68 6.05 -2.02 0.75
CA LEU A 68 7.30 -2.77 0.85
C LEU A 68 7.03 -4.26 1.08
N ILE A 69 6.07 -4.59 1.95
CA ILE A 69 5.65 -5.97 2.20
C ILE A 69 5.10 -6.61 0.91
N VAL A 70 4.25 -5.88 0.16
CA VAL A 70 3.73 -6.37 -1.13
C VAL A 70 4.86 -6.58 -2.14
N SER A 71 5.86 -5.69 -2.16
CA SER A 71 7.01 -5.81 -3.04
C SER A 71 7.81 -7.09 -2.74
N ILE A 72 8.09 -7.35 -1.46
CA ILE A 72 8.78 -8.56 -1.00
C ILE A 72 7.98 -9.81 -1.34
N ILE A 73 6.66 -9.79 -1.16
CA ILE A 73 5.77 -10.89 -1.56
C ILE A 73 5.88 -11.17 -3.06
N GLY A 74 5.93 -10.13 -3.89
CA GLY A 74 6.13 -10.27 -5.33
C GLY A 74 7.49 -10.86 -5.68
N LEU A 75 8.56 -10.40 -5.01
CA LEU A 75 9.92 -10.92 -5.19
C LEU A 75 10.05 -12.40 -4.80
N MET A 76 9.39 -12.82 -3.71
CA MET A 76 9.40 -14.20 -3.24
C MET A 76 8.53 -15.14 -4.09
N LYS A 77 7.64 -14.58 -4.92
CA LYS A 77 6.78 -15.38 -5.78
C LYS A 77 7.63 -15.95 -6.92
N LYS A 78 7.86 -17.26 -6.86
CA LYS A 78 8.34 -18.03 -8.01
C LYS A 78 7.22 -18.11 -9.03
N ASP A 79 7.45 -17.50 -10.18
CA ASP A 79 6.63 -17.67 -11.38
C ASP A 79 6.76 -19.09 -11.94
#